data_AF-A0A2A2IFW5-F1
#
_entry.id   AF-A0A2A2IFW5-F1
#
_cell.length_a   1.000
_cell.length_b   1.000
_cell.length_c   1.000
_cell.angle_alpha   90.00
_cell.angle_beta   90.00
_cell.angle_gamma   90.00
#
_symmetry.space_group_name_H-M   'P 1'
#
loop_
_entity.id
_entity.type
_entity.pdbx_description
1 polymer ?
#
loop_
_entity_poly.entity_id
_entity_poly.type
_entity_poly.pdbx_seq_one_letter_code
_entity_poly.pdbx_strand_id
1 'polypeptide(L)'
;MTNCKICGNHMGMYFQYAGRVIDVDCERFGIYCRRCAMVDTEKLQSKRFVEYYKDNAIYMKEGNYYPYWECPYHFKNIEDVRARIDDSHAAIVDMENLKFVNSLK
;
A
#
# COMPACT_ATOMS: atom_id res chain seq x y z
N MET A 1 7.50 20.83 -17.01
CA MET A 1 6.15 21.29 -16.58
C MET A 1 5.44 20.12 -15.92
N THR A 2 4.95 20.29 -14.70
CA THR A 2 4.34 19.20 -13.92
C THR A 2 2.82 19.30 -14.02
N ASN A 3 2.22 18.52 -14.91
CA ASN A 3 0.76 18.45 -15.07
C ASN A 3 0.22 17.23 -14.32
N CYS A 4 -1.00 17.32 -13.78
CA CYS A 4 -1.67 16.18 -13.18
C CYS A 4 -1.97 15.11 -14.24
N LYS A 5 -1.62 13.85 -13.95
CA LYS A 5 -1.85 12.71 -14.85
C LYS A 5 -3.33 12.46 -15.22
N ILE A 6 -4.28 12.87 -14.37
CA ILE A 6 -5.72 12.64 -14.58
C ILE A 6 -6.38 13.83 -15.28
N CYS A 7 -6.30 15.03 -14.68
CA CYS A 7 -7.06 16.18 -15.17
C CYS A 7 -6.25 17.14 -16.05
N GLY A 8 -4.95 16.89 -16.25
CA GLY A 8 -4.07 17.77 -17.03
C GLY A 8 -3.76 19.12 -16.37
N ASN A 9 -4.32 19.41 -15.18
CA ASN A 9 -4.14 20.68 -14.51
C ASN A 9 -2.66 20.96 -14.22
N HIS A 10 -2.21 22.18 -14.51
CA HIS A 10 -0.84 22.62 -14.33
C HIS A 10 -0.58 22.89 -12.85
N MET A 11 0.37 22.17 -12.25
CA MET A 11 0.66 22.26 -10.81
C MET A 11 1.81 23.21 -10.48
N GLY A 12 2.37 23.89 -11.48
CA GLY A 12 3.45 24.87 -11.30
C GLY A 12 4.67 24.31 -10.57
N MET A 13 5.45 25.20 -9.97
CA MET A 13 6.65 24.87 -9.18
C MET A 13 6.32 24.40 -7.76
N TYR A 14 5.04 24.45 -7.36
CA TYR A 14 4.59 24.18 -6.00
C TYR A 14 4.22 22.70 -5.82
N PHE A 15 5.24 21.85 -5.74
CA PHE A 15 5.10 20.42 -5.41
C PHE A 15 4.35 20.16 -4.09
N GLN A 16 4.23 21.16 -3.21
CA GLN A 16 3.47 21.06 -1.96
C GLN A 16 1.97 20.79 -2.15
N TYR A 17 1.42 21.00 -3.35
CA TYR A 17 0.01 20.70 -3.68
C TYR A 17 -0.17 19.43 -4.50
N ALA A 18 0.92 18.70 -4.78
CA ALA A 18 0.86 17.41 -5.47
C ALA A 18 0.36 16.34 -4.50
N GLY A 19 -0.69 15.62 -4.90
CA GLY A 19 -1.16 14.43 -4.22
C GLY A 19 -0.37 13.21 -4.66
N ARG A 20 -0.21 12.25 -3.74
CA ARG A 20 0.42 10.96 -3.99
C ARG A 20 -0.68 9.91 -4.14
N VAL A 21 -0.60 9.12 -5.20
CA VAL A 21 -1.42 7.92 -5.38
C VAL A 21 -0.48 6.75 -5.23
N ILE A 22 -0.70 5.97 -4.18
CA ILE A 22 0.09 4.81 -3.78
C ILE A 22 -0.88 3.62 -3.68
N ASP A 23 -0.60 2.51 -4.36
CA ASP A 23 -1.39 1.28 -4.22
C ASP A 23 -1.13 0.60 -2.87
N VAL A 24 -1.86 -0.49 -2.62
CA VAL A 24 -1.74 -1.32 -1.43
C VAL A 24 -0.32 -1.83 -1.15
N ASP A 25 0.48 -2.06 -2.20
CA ASP A 25 1.84 -2.62 -2.15
C ASP A 25 2.94 -1.55 -2.22
N CYS A 26 2.61 -0.29 -1.88
CA CYS A 26 3.51 0.86 -1.91
C CYS A 26 3.95 1.32 -3.32
N GLU A 27 3.38 0.74 -4.40
CA GLU A 27 3.64 1.18 -5.77
C GLU A 27 3.11 2.60 -6.01
N ARG A 28 3.91 3.48 -6.61
CA ARG A 28 3.57 4.90 -6.84
C ARG A 28 3.20 5.16 -8.29
N PHE A 29 2.04 5.78 -8.54
CA PHE A 29 1.52 5.94 -9.91
C PHE A 29 1.84 7.27 -10.63
N GLY A 30 2.72 8.09 -10.06
CA GLY A 30 3.18 9.36 -10.64
C GLY A 30 2.67 10.59 -9.89
N ILE A 31 2.54 11.72 -10.60
CA ILE A 31 2.22 13.02 -9.99
C ILE A 31 0.77 13.41 -10.29
N TYR A 32 0.02 13.72 -9.24
CA TYR A 32 -1.40 14.06 -9.29
C TYR A 32 -1.64 15.39 -8.58
N CYS A 33 -2.69 16.11 -8.97
CA CYS A 33 -3.18 17.20 -8.12
C CYS A 33 -3.90 16.60 -6.91
N ARG A 34 -3.95 17.33 -5.79
CA ARG A 34 -4.56 16.84 -4.54
C ARG A 34 -5.94 16.21 -4.71
N ARG A 35 -6.84 16.86 -5.46
CA ARG A 35 -8.21 16.36 -5.70
C ARG A 35 -8.21 15.05 -6.48
N CYS A 36 -7.45 14.99 -7.57
CA CYS A 36 -7.36 13.78 -8.38
C CYS A 36 -6.71 12.63 -7.61
N ALA A 37 -5.71 12.91 -6.78
CA ALA A 37 -5.09 11.90 -5.93
C ALA A 37 -6.09 11.28 -4.95
N MET A 38 -6.86 12.11 -4.23
CA MET A 38 -7.87 11.59 -3.29
C MET A 38 -8.89 10.68 -3.98
N VAL A 39 -9.46 11.15 -5.10
CA VAL A 39 -10.47 10.38 -5.85
C VAL A 39 -9.89 9.08 -6.40
N ASP A 40 -8.65 9.09 -6.89
CA ASP A 40 -8.04 7.89 -7.47
C ASP A 40 -7.60 6.89 -6.40
N THR A 41 -7.11 7.37 -5.25
CA THR A 41 -6.81 6.52 -4.08
C THR A 41 -8.07 5.83 -3.57
N GLU A 42 -9.21 6.52 -3.45
CA GLU A 42 -10.48 5.90 -3.05
C GLU A 42 -10.96 4.85 -4.08
N LYS A 43 -10.80 5.14 -5.37
CA LYS A 43 -11.10 4.17 -6.45
C LYS A 43 -10.18 2.96 -6.40
N LEU A 44 -8.91 3.13 -6.05
CA LEU A 44 -7.98 2.01 -5.88
C LEU A 44 -8.37 1.20 -4.64
N GLN A 45 -8.58 1.84 -3.49
CA GLN A 45 -8.98 1.16 -2.26
C GLN A 45 -10.24 0.31 -2.45
N SER A 46 -11.28 0.87 -3.09
CA SER A 46 -12.52 0.13 -3.36
C SER A 46 -12.35 -1.08 -4.30
N LYS A 47 -11.41 -1.01 -5.26
CA LYS A 47 -11.08 -2.15 -6.14
C LYS A 47 -10.28 -3.25 -5.45
N ARG A 48 -9.51 -2.89 -4.41
CA ARG A 48 -8.65 -3.81 -3.67
C ARG A 48 -9.33 -4.37 -2.43
N PHE A 49 -10.36 -3.71 -1.92
CA PHE A 49 -11.01 -4.06 -0.67
C PHE A 49 -11.59 -5.48 -0.72
N VAL A 50 -11.36 -6.24 0.35
CA VAL A 50 -11.88 -7.60 0.54
C VAL A 50 -12.94 -7.60 1.64
N GLU A 51 -12.55 -7.25 2.86
CA GLU A 51 -13.43 -7.26 4.03
C GLU A 51 -12.90 -6.40 5.17
N TYR A 52 -13.73 -6.21 6.19
CA TYR A 52 -13.27 -5.75 7.51
C TYR A 52 -13.10 -6.94 8.45
N TYR A 53 -11.97 -6.99 9.17
CA TYR A 53 -11.73 -7.93 10.26
C TYR A 53 -11.22 -7.15 11.48
N LYS A 54 -11.97 -7.19 12.59
CA LYS A 54 -11.66 -6.44 13.83
C LYS A 54 -11.28 -4.97 13.55
N ASP A 55 -12.15 -4.27 12.82
CA ASP A 55 -11.98 -2.86 12.40
C ASP A 55 -10.80 -2.58 11.45
N ASN A 56 -10.07 -3.60 11.00
CA ASN A 56 -9.02 -3.48 9.99
C ASN A 56 -9.58 -3.81 8.61
N ALA A 57 -9.33 -2.93 7.64
CA ALA A 57 -9.64 -3.19 6.24
C ALA A 57 -8.56 -4.09 5.62
N ILE A 58 -8.97 -5.24 5.09
CA ILE A 58 -8.11 -6.16 4.35
C ILE A 58 -8.25 -5.88 2.85
N TYR A 59 -7.11 -5.89 2.17
CA TYR A 59 -7.03 -5.62 0.73
C TYR A 59 -6.36 -6.77 -0.02
N MET A 60 -6.63 -6.90 -1.32
CA MET A 60 -6.02 -7.90 -2.21
C MET A 60 -5.54 -7.27 -3.52
N LYS A 61 -4.31 -7.62 -3.92
CA LYS A 61 -3.72 -7.31 -5.23
C LYS A 61 -3.00 -8.55 -5.75
N GLU A 62 -3.36 -9.01 -6.95
CA GLU A 62 -2.69 -10.10 -7.66
C GLU A 62 -2.57 -11.41 -6.85
N GLY A 63 -3.63 -11.75 -6.10
CA GLY A 63 -3.66 -12.95 -5.27
C GLY A 63 -2.87 -12.85 -3.96
N ASN A 64 -2.33 -11.66 -3.65
CA ASN A 64 -1.71 -11.36 -2.37
C ASN A 64 -2.65 -10.54 -1.49
N TYR A 65 -2.70 -10.86 -0.20
CA TYR A 65 -3.53 -10.18 0.79
C TYR A 65 -2.70 -9.27 1.70
N TYR A 66 -3.26 -8.12 2.04
CA TYR A 66 -2.59 -7.06 2.78
C TYR A 66 -3.44 -6.67 4.00
N PRO A 67 -2.83 -6.58 5.21
CA PRO A 67 -3.55 -6.25 6.44
C PRO A 67 -3.96 -4.78 6.56
N TYR A 68 -3.37 -3.89 5.76
CA TYR A 68 -3.69 -2.46 5.70
C TYR A 68 -3.20 -1.84 4.38
N TRP A 69 -3.59 -0.59 4.11
CA TRP A 69 -3.19 0.14 2.90
C TRP A 69 -1.73 0.62 2.96
N GLU A 70 -1.03 0.65 1.83
CA GLU A 70 0.42 0.96 1.78
C GLU A 70 1.25 0.01 2.70
N CYS A 71 0.94 -1.29 2.65
CA CYS A 71 1.62 -2.30 3.46
C CYS A 71 2.80 -2.90 2.67
N PRO A 72 4.04 -2.85 3.20
CA PRO A 72 5.23 -3.31 2.49
C PRO A 72 5.39 -4.84 2.48
N TYR A 73 4.47 -5.57 3.09
CA TYR A 73 4.46 -7.04 3.12
C TYR A 73 3.05 -7.57 2.81
N HIS A 74 2.98 -8.85 2.44
CA HIS A 74 1.72 -9.48 2.06
C HIS A 74 1.71 -10.96 2.43
N PHE A 75 0.52 -11.56 2.38
CA PHE A 75 0.28 -12.98 2.61
C PHE A 75 -0.38 -13.62 1.39
N LYS A 76 -0.31 -14.95 1.28
CA LYS A 76 -0.93 -15.69 0.17
C LYS A 76 -2.37 -16.11 0.44
N ASN A 77 -2.78 -16.10 1.70
CA ASN A 77 -4.13 -16.45 2.13
C ASN A 77 -4.64 -15.37 3.10
N ILE A 78 -5.96 -15.35 3.31
CA ILE A 78 -6.60 -14.34 4.17
C ILE A 78 -6.49 -14.72 5.65
N GLU A 79 -6.36 -16.01 5.96
CA GLU A 79 -6.22 -16.55 7.30
C GLU A 79 -4.96 -16.04 8.01
N ASP A 80 -3.82 -16.00 7.31
CA ASP A 80 -2.55 -15.46 7.81
C ASP A 80 -2.64 -13.96 8.07
N VAL A 81 -3.43 -13.22 7.27
CA VAL A 81 -3.69 -11.79 7.48
C VAL A 81 -4.46 -11.60 8.79
N ARG A 82 -5.50 -12.41 9.01
CA ARG A 82 -6.29 -12.38 10.24
C ARG A 82 -5.43 -12.75 11.45
N ALA A 83 -4.58 -13.77 11.34
CA ALA A 83 -3.61 -14.13 12.36
C ALA A 83 -2.64 -12.98 12.68
N ARG A 84 -2.18 -12.25 11.65
CA ARG A 84 -1.34 -11.06 11.83
C ARG A 84 -2.07 -9.87 12.46
N ILE A 85 -3.38 -9.74 12.23
CA ILE A 85 -4.20 -8.73 12.90
C ILE A 85 -4.40 -9.11 14.37
N ASP A 86 -4.58 -10.41 14.65
CA ASP A 86 -4.73 -10.94 16.00
C ASP A 86 -3.45 -10.81 16.84
N ASP A 87 -2.28 -11.00 16.21
CA ASP A 87 -0.98 -10.73 16.82
C ASP A 87 -0.28 -9.55 16.15
N SER A 88 -0.70 -8.34 16.51
CA SER A 88 -0.19 -7.12 15.91
C SER A 88 1.29 -6.84 16.21
N HIS A 89 1.85 -7.50 17.23
CA HIS A 89 3.22 -7.30 17.73
C HIS A 89 4.22 -8.25 17.08
N ALA A 90 3.75 -9.25 16.33
CA ALA A 90 4.61 -10.12 15.54
C ALA A 90 5.31 -9.35 14.41
N ALA A 91 6.63 -9.51 14.33
CA ALA A 91 7.43 -9.04 13.21
C ALA A 91 7.37 -10.07 12.07
N ILE A 92 7.09 -9.59 10.85
CA ILE A 92 7.20 -10.40 9.64
C ILE A 92 8.61 -10.22 9.10
N VAL A 93 9.33 -11.33 8.96
CA VAL A 93 10.71 -11.31 8.48
C VAL A 93 10.84 -12.23 7.28
N ASP A 94 11.45 -11.71 6.22
CA ASP A 94 11.81 -12.51 5.06
C ASP A 94 13.05 -13.36 5.40
N MET A 95 12.86 -14.67 5.40
CA MET A 95 13.90 -15.64 5.72
C MET A 95 15.05 -15.64 4.72
N GLU A 96 14.84 -15.20 3.48
CA GLU A 96 15.93 -15.07 2.50
C GLU A 96 16.91 -13.96 2.88
N ASN A 97 16.38 -12.88 3.46
CA ASN A 97 17.15 -11.73 3.93
C ASN A 97 17.79 -11.96 5.32
N LEU A 98 17.35 -12.98 6.06
CA LEU A 98 17.86 -13.31 7.39
C LEU A 98 19.21 -14.07 7.39
N LYS A 99 19.74 -14.44 6.22
CA LYS A 99 20.93 -15.31 6.10
C LYS A 99 22.26 -14.68 6.56
N PHE A 100 22.29 -13.41 6.99
CA PHE A 100 23.52 -12.68 7.30
C PHE A 100 23.97 -12.68 8.77
N VAL A 101 23.27 -13.36 9.68
CA VAL A 101 23.62 -13.33 11.12
C VAL A 101 24.48 -14.52 11.57
N ASN A 102 24.61 -15.58 10.75
CA ASN A 102 25.27 -16.82 11.16
C ASN A 102 26.70 -17.03 10.60
N SER A 103 27.29 -16.06 9.91
CA SER A 103 28.66 -16.12 9.38
C SER A 103 29.72 -15.42 10.26
N LEU A 104 29.37 -15.01 11.49
CA LEU A 104 30.29 -14.46 12.50
C LEU A 104 30.55 -15.48 13.63
N LYS A 105 30.96 -16.71 13.27
CA LYS A 105 31.56 -17.66 14.22
C LYS A 105 32.91 -18.11 13.72
#